data_AF-A0A9P8QP39-F1
#
_entry.id   AF-A0A9P8QP39-F1
#
_cell.length_a   1.000
_cell.length_b   1.000
_cell.length_c   1.000
_cell.angle_alpha   90.00
_cell.angle_beta   90.00
_cell.angle_gamma   90.00
#
_symmetry.space_group_name_H-M   'P 1'
#
loop_
_entity.id
_entity.type
_entity.pdbx_description
1 polymer ?
#
loop_
_entity_poly.entity_id
_entity_poly.type
_entity_poly.pdbx_seq_one_letter_code
_entity_poly.pdbx_strand_id
1 'polypeptide(L)'
;MSSLLLPLISRRLPSIRAHAAASRHRPSILKRNLSPRLAGSFFASTAANMKPEELKHYLADQPPTVVRLEIEKHFALLTEQQKRYAHFISKAAFAGSRIVLRQLSPESEPIYDLIITLHKSVNGDWDGLAKKAGVEGSELALFLEYAAMFLGNMGNYKSFGDAKFIPRCSEKTVAALAATSPEAQSFYEAAGGAVFSHDDPASMHLGFLDAGHMTTYYPDSNGITKSEIEAVSAWMEEKRLLPENTRLRKTADGFDILIASAVTSIPAEGGDVGKETVFTVDSGPLEGKTISLVYGDHADEMRNITANIKQAAAHADNDNQKNMHLAYAKSFETGSLEAFKDSQRFWIKDKGPDVECNIGFIETYRDPAGVRGEWEGFASSRYARSSAGV
;
A
#
# COMPACT_ATOMS: atom_id res chain seq x y z
N MET A 1 -25.81 1.22 2.15
CA MET A 1 -25.03 0.83 3.35
C MET A 1 -24.31 2.09 3.81
N SER A 2 -24.92 2.85 4.71
CA SER A 2 -24.39 4.16 5.15
C SER A 2 -24.60 4.26 6.66
N SER A 3 -23.68 3.70 7.46
CA SER A 3 -23.77 3.73 8.92
C SER A 3 -22.45 3.44 9.67
N LEU A 4 -21.29 3.40 9.00
CA LEU A 4 -20.02 2.99 9.64
C LEU A 4 -18.84 3.97 9.49
N LEU A 5 -19.01 5.09 8.77
CA LEU A 5 -17.96 6.11 8.62
C LEU A 5 -18.22 7.30 9.56
N LEU A 6 -17.73 7.16 10.81
CA LEU A 6 -17.44 8.14 11.88
C LEU A 6 -17.64 7.42 13.24
N PRO A 7 -16.69 7.48 14.21
CA PRO A 7 -16.18 8.76 14.70
C PRO A 7 -14.69 8.80 15.13
N LEU A 8 -13.93 9.76 14.60
CA LEU A 8 -12.61 10.15 15.16
C LEU A 8 -12.50 11.67 15.36
N ILE A 9 -13.32 12.21 16.27
CA ILE A 9 -13.04 13.50 16.93
C ILE A 9 -13.29 13.34 18.43
N SER A 10 -12.34 13.81 19.24
CA SER A 10 -12.38 13.92 20.71
C SER A 10 -12.28 12.64 21.55
N ARG A 11 -11.03 12.26 21.89
CA ARG A 11 -10.67 11.83 23.25
C ARG A 11 -9.34 12.46 23.69
N ARG A 12 -9.38 13.31 24.71
CA ARG A 12 -8.19 13.68 25.51
C ARG A 12 -7.97 12.62 26.60
N LEU A 13 -6.72 12.25 26.86
CA LEU A 13 -6.31 11.45 28.01
C LEU A 13 -5.09 12.10 28.71
N PRO A 14 -4.80 11.76 29.98
CA PRO A 14 -4.05 12.64 30.88
C PRO A 14 -2.55 12.38 30.93
N SER A 15 -1.80 13.39 31.37
CA SER A 15 -0.35 13.36 31.56
C SER A 15 0.11 12.44 32.70
N ILE A 16 1.20 11.70 32.49
CA ILE A 16 1.93 10.97 33.53
C ILE A 16 3.32 11.57 33.71
N ARG A 17 3.71 11.86 34.95
CA ARG A 17 5.04 12.38 35.30
C ARG A 17 6.08 11.26 35.30
N ALA A 18 7.22 11.48 34.65
CA ALA A 18 8.42 10.66 34.84
C ALA A 18 9.22 11.13 36.07
N HIS A 19 9.81 10.17 36.81
CA HIS A 19 10.86 10.43 37.79
C HIS A 19 12.19 9.87 37.27
N ALA A 20 13.19 10.74 37.15
CA ALA A 20 14.54 10.36 36.77
C ALA A 20 15.37 9.95 38.01
N ALA A 21 16.27 8.99 37.83
CA ALA A 21 17.38 8.72 38.75
C ALA A 21 18.65 8.51 37.92
N ALA A 22 19.66 9.34 38.18
CA ALA A 22 20.93 9.31 37.46
C ALA A 22 22.00 8.52 38.24
N SER A 23 22.89 7.85 37.52
CA SER A 23 24.22 7.49 38.05
C SER A 23 25.26 7.55 36.94
N ARG A 24 26.37 8.23 37.22
CA ARG A 24 27.55 8.33 36.33
C ARG A 24 28.58 7.31 36.79
N HIS A 25 29.37 6.75 35.87
CA HIS A 25 30.84 6.68 36.02
C HIS A 25 31.51 6.34 34.67
N ARG A 26 32.67 6.94 34.40
CA ARG A 26 33.64 6.59 33.34
C ARG A 26 34.90 6.03 34.00
N PRO A 27 35.72 5.25 33.29
CA PRO A 27 37.01 5.85 32.87
C PRO A 27 37.50 5.45 31.46
N SER A 28 38.64 6.02 31.11
CA SER A 28 39.42 5.93 29.85
C SER A 28 40.74 5.15 30.10
N ILE A 29 41.58 4.76 29.13
CA ILE A 29 41.67 4.97 27.67
C ILE A 29 42.49 3.80 27.06
N LEU A 30 42.32 3.40 25.78
CA LEU A 30 43.45 3.01 24.90
C LEU A 30 43.09 2.83 23.42
N LYS A 31 44.03 3.15 22.52
CA LYS A 31 43.97 2.91 21.06
C LYS A 31 44.78 1.66 20.70
N ARG A 32 44.33 0.86 19.71
CA ARG A 32 45.23 0.28 18.68
C ARG A 32 44.47 -0.22 17.44
N ASN A 33 45.14 -0.16 16.30
CA ASN A 33 44.61 -0.49 14.97
C ASN A 33 44.48 -2.01 14.76
N LEU A 34 43.55 -2.44 13.89
CA LEU A 34 43.81 -3.25 12.68
C LEU A 34 42.49 -3.70 12.02
N SER A 35 42.33 -3.42 10.73
CA SER A 35 41.38 -4.09 9.83
C SER A 35 41.95 -5.45 9.42
N PRO A 36 41.15 -6.51 9.21
CA PRO A 36 40.40 -6.61 7.93
C PRO A 36 39.02 -7.33 7.98
N ARG A 37 38.23 -7.10 6.91
CA ARG A 37 37.15 -7.95 6.38
C ARG A 37 36.15 -8.54 7.40
N LEU A 38 35.03 -7.86 7.61
CA LEU A 38 33.80 -8.49 8.07
C LEU A 38 33.07 -9.12 6.89
N ALA A 39 33.04 -10.45 6.86
CA ALA A 39 32.08 -11.21 6.05
C ALA A 39 30.66 -10.95 6.59
N GLY A 40 29.65 -11.15 5.73
CA GLY A 40 28.25 -10.96 6.12
C GLY A 40 27.88 -11.82 7.32
N SER A 41 27.45 -11.17 8.40
CA SER A 41 26.91 -11.83 9.57
C SER A 41 25.52 -12.38 9.25
N PHE A 42 25.47 -13.53 8.58
CA PHE A 42 24.29 -14.38 8.64
C PHE A 42 24.08 -14.76 10.10
N PHE A 43 23.10 -14.12 10.74
CA PHE A 43 22.50 -14.70 11.93
C PHE A 43 21.92 -16.04 11.49
N ALA A 44 22.56 -17.13 11.92
CA ALA A 44 22.00 -18.45 11.83
C ALA A 44 20.82 -18.53 12.82
N SER A 45 19.69 -17.94 12.42
CA SER A 45 18.40 -18.33 12.95
C SER A 45 18.31 -19.85 12.77
N THR A 46 18.05 -20.55 13.86
CA THR A 46 17.64 -21.95 13.79
C THR A 46 16.23 -21.97 13.22
N ALA A 47 16.13 -21.80 11.90
CA ALA A 47 14.88 -21.86 11.16
C ALA A 47 14.28 -23.26 11.34
N ALA A 48 13.31 -23.34 12.25
CA ALA A 48 12.44 -24.48 12.33
C ALA A 48 11.44 -24.33 11.18
N ASN A 49 11.72 -24.97 10.04
CA ASN A 49 10.80 -24.99 8.90
C ASN A 49 9.38 -25.24 9.39
N MET A 50 8.44 -24.40 8.95
CA MET A 50 7.04 -24.46 9.35
C MET A 50 6.50 -25.88 9.18
N LYS A 51 5.77 -26.40 10.18
CA LYS A 51 5.28 -27.78 10.09
C LYS A 51 4.25 -27.89 8.95
N PRO A 52 4.13 -29.04 8.25
CA PRO A 52 3.14 -29.21 7.18
C PRO A 52 1.70 -28.90 7.64
N GLU A 53 1.38 -29.20 8.90
CA GLU A 53 0.09 -28.90 9.53
C GLU A 53 -0.15 -27.41 9.80
N GLU A 54 0.91 -26.60 9.88
CA GLU A 54 0.84 -25.14 10.01
C GLU A 54 0.76 -24.50 8.61
N LEU A 55 1.60 -25.00 7.67
CA LEU A 55 1.68 -24.50 6.28
C LEU A 55 0.33 -24.54 5.56
N LYS A 56 -0.52 -25.55 5.82
CA LYS A 56 -1.85 -25.68 5.19
C LYS A 56 -2.76 -24.44 5.38
N HIS A 57 -2.53 -23.65 6.42
CA HIS A 57 -3.28 -22.42 6.71
C HIS A 57 -2.83 -21.22 5.86
N TYR A 58 -1.64 -21.30 5.26
CA TYR A 58 -1.05 -20.29 4.37
C TYR A 58 -1.06 -20.73 2.90
N LEU A 59 -1.72 -21.84 2.56
CA LEU A 59 -1.96 -22.19 1.16
C LEU A 59 -3.14 -21.39 0.61
N ALA A 60 -3.08 -21.07 -0.68
CA ALA A 60 -4.20 -20.48 -1.41
C ALA A 60 -5.51 -21.28 -1.20
N ASP A 61 -6.65 -20.60 -1.22
CA ASP A 61 -7.97 -21.20 -1.14
C ASP A 61 -8.27 -21.95 -2.45
N GLN A 62 -8.81 -23.17 -2.35
CA GLN A 62 -8.99 -24.07 -3.49
C GLN A 62 -10.43 -24.63 -3.54
N PRO A 63 -11.25 -24.27 -4.54
CA PRO A 63 -11.08 -23.10 -5.41
C PRO A 63 -11.34 -21.79 -4.63
N PRO A 64 -10.79 -20.64 -5.07
CA PRO A 64 -11.15 -19.35 -4.51
C PRO A 64 -12.59 -18.96 -4.88
N THR A 65 -13.26 -18.22 -4.00
CA THR A 65 -14.63 -17.74 -4.28
C THR A 65 -14.59 -16.56 -5.25
N VAL A 66 -15.15 -16.74 -6.45
CA VAL A 66 -15.26 -15.68 -7.47
C VAL A 66 -16.73 -15.29 -7.63
N VAL A 67 -17.04 -14.00 -7.41
CA VAL A 67 -18.40 -13.45 -7.57
C VAL A 67 -18.36 -12.34 -8.61
N ARG A 68 -19.22 -12.41 -9.63
CA ARG A 68 -19.35 -11.37 -10.65
C ARG A 68 -20.17 -10.19 -10.11
N LEU A 69 -19.60 -9.00 -10.13
CA LEU A 69 -20.31 -7.76 -9.84
C LEU A 69 -21.28 -7.40 -10.99
N GLU A 70 -22.58 -7.42 -10.73
CA GLU A 70 -23.61 -7.14 -11.75
C GLU A 70 -24.01 -5.65 -11.80
N ILE A 71 -23.32 -4.86 -12.62
CA ILE A 71 -23.57 -3.40 -12.74
C ILE A 71 -24.33 -2.96 -14.00
N GLU A 72 -24.43 -3.80 -15.03
CA GLU A 72 -24.88 -3.39 -16.38
C GLU A 72 -26.21 -2.62 -16.36
N LYS A 73 -27.23 -3.16 -15.66
CA LYS A 73 -28.56 -2.55 -15.55
C LYS A 73 -28.55 -1.18 -14.87
N HIS A 74 -27.62 -0.95 -13.95
CA HIS A 74 -27.49 0.34 -13.25
C HIS A 74 -26.64 1.33 -14.05
N PHE A 75 -25.55 0.87 -14.66
CA PHE A 75 -24.70 1.68 -15.53
C PHE A 75 -25.42 2.16 -16.80
N ALA A 76 -26.35 1.35 -17.33
CA ALA A 76 -27.18 1.72 -18.48
C ALA A 76 -28.13 2.91 -18.21
N LEU A 77 -28.49 3.18 -16.94
CA LEU A 77 -29.37 4.29 -16.56
C LEU A 77 -28.63 5.64 -16.49
N LEU A 78 -27.30 5.63 -16.42
CA LEU A 78 -26.49 6.85 -16.36
C LEU A 78 -26.52 7.61 -17.68
N THR A 79 -26.43 8.94 -17.61
CA THR A 79 -26.17 9.77 -18.80
C THR A 79 -24.76 9.53 -19.35
N GLU A 80 -24.51 9.89 -20.61
CA GLU A 80 -23.16 9.79 -21.20
C GLU A 80 -22.11 10.65 -20.46
N GLN A 81 -22.54 11.73 -19.81
CA GLN A 81 -21.70 12.53 -18.92
C GLN A 81 -21.35 11.75 -17.65
N GLN A 82 -22.35 11.20 -16.96
CA GLN A 82 -22.18 10.38 -15.75
C GLN A 82 -21.35 9.11 -16.00
N LYS A 83 -21.48 8.48 -17.17
CA LYS A 83 -20.63 7.34 -17.58
C LYS A 83 -19.16 7.77 -17.72
N ARG A 84 -18.89 8.96 -18.27
CA ARG A 84 -17.52 9.51 -18.37
C ARG A 84 -16.96 9.88 -17.01
N TYR A 85 -17.78 10.53 -16.17
CA TYR A 85 -17.45 10.83 -14.78
C TYR A 85 -17.03 9.58 -14.02
N ALA A 86 -17.88 8.54 -14.00
CA ALA A 86 -17.58 7.24 -13.41
C ALA A 86 -16.32 6.58 -14.03
N HIS A 87 -16.18 6.59 -15.36
CA HIS A 87 -15.02 6.04 -16.06
C HIS A 87 -13.69 6.65 -15.60
N PHE A 88 -13.62 7.98 -15.49
CA PHE A 88 -12.39 8.65 -15.07
C PHE A 88 -12.08 8.46 -13.58
N ILE A 89 -13.09 8.36 -12.71
CA ILE A 89 -12.90 7.97 -11.31
C ILE A 89 -12.36 6.54 -11.21
N SER A 90 -12.96 5.58 -11.92
CA SER A 90 -12.48 4.20 -11.95
C SER A 90 -11.05 4.11 -12.50
N LYS A 91 -10.73 4.87 -13.56
CA LYS A 91 -9.34 4.94 -14.05
C LYS A 91 -8.36 5.48 -13.04
N ALA A 92 -8.74 6.52 -12.28
CA ALA A 92 -7.90 7.03 -11.20
C ALA A 92 -7.70 5.99 -10.09
N ALA A 93 -8.77 5.29 -9.67
CA ALA A 93 -8.69 4.25 -8.64
C ALA A 93 -7.71 3.13 -9.04
N PHE A 94 -7.88 2.55 -10.24
CA PHE A 94 -7.01 1.49 -10.76
C PHE A 94 -5.59 1.97 -11.13
N ALA A 95 -5.38 3.26 -11.39
CA ALA A 95 -4.03 3.80 -11.61
C ALA A 95 -3.14 3.67 -10.35
N GLY A 96 -3.75 3.63 -9.16
CA GLY A 96 -3.04 3.37 -7.90
C GLY A 96 -2.88 1.90 -7.52
N SER A 97 -3.22 0.92 -8.37
CA SER A 97 -2.97 -0.50 -8.04
C SER A 97 -1.50 -0.80 -7.73
N ARG A 98 -0.55 -0.07 -8.34
CA ARG A 98 0.88 -0.17 -8.01
C ARG A 98 1.23 0.40 -6.64
N ILE A 99 0.46 1.37 -6.14
CA ILE A 99 0.61 1.91 -4.79
C ILE A 99 0.28 0.81 -3.78
N VAL A 100 -0.89 0.16 -3.93
CA VAL A 100 -1.32 -0.95 -3.05
C VAL A 100 -0.31 -2.09 -3.03
N LEU A 101 0.17 -2.53 -4.21
CA LEU A 101 1.20 -3.58 -4.31
C LEU A 101 2.48 -3.20 -3.53
N ARG A 102 2.91 -1.93 -3.58
CA ARG A 102 4.08 -1.39 -2.85
C ARG A 102 3.83 -1.05 -1.38
N GLN A 103 2.57 -1.01 -0.94
CA GLN A 103 2.17 -0.88 0.47
C GLN A 103 2.06 -2.24 1.16
N LEU A 104 2.06 -3.33 0.38
CA LEU A 104 1.97 -4.69 0.89
C LEU A 104 3.34 -5.36 1.13
N SER A 105 4.00 -5.84 0.07
CA SER A 105 5.23 -6.64 0.17
C SER A 105 6.20 -6.34 -0.99
N PRO A 106 7.53 -6.45 -0.78
CA PRO A 106 8.51 -6.13 -1.83
C PRO A 106 8.33 -6.93 -3.12
N GLU A 107 7.86 -8.16 -3.02
CA GLU A 107 7.63 -9.08 -4.14
C GLU A 107 6.30 -8.86 -4.89
N SER A 108 5.38 -8.05 -4.37
CA SER A 108 4.04 -7.93 -4.95
C SER A 108 4.03 -7.35 -6.37
N GLU A 109 4.85 -6.35 -6.69
CA GLU A 109 4.95 -5.87 -8.08
C GLU A 109 5.51 -6.93 -9.05
N PRO A 110 6.67 -7.59 -8.77
CA PRO A 110 7.15 -8.72 -9.56
C PRO A 110 6.11 -9.83 -9.78
N ILE A 111 5.34 -10.21 -8.75
CA ILE A 111 4.33 -11.27 -8.87
C ILE A 111 3.15 -10.81 -9.75
N TYR A 112 2.71 -9.56 -9.59
CA TYR A 112 1.69 -8.97 -10.46
C TYR A 112 2.13 -9.00 -11.93
N ASP A 113 3.35 -8.56 -12.21
CA ASP A 113 3.88 -8.49 -13.57
C ASP A 113 4.12 -9.87 -14.18
N LEU A 114 4.55 -10.87 -13.40
CA LEU A 114 4.59 -12.27 -13.82
C LEU A 114 3.20 -12.75 -14.29
N ILE A 115 2.17 -12.59 -13.46
CA ILE A 115 0.81 -13.04 -13.76
C ILE A 115 0.25 -12.35 -15.01
N ILE A 116 0.39 -11.02 -15.09
CA ILE A 116 -0.14 -10.23 -16.21
C ILE A 116 0.64 -10.47 -17.51
N THR A 117 1.96 -10.68 -17.45
CA THR A 117 2.78 -11.02 -18.62
C THR A 117 2.40 -12.39 -19.18
N LEU A 118 2.25 -13.41 -18.32
CA LEU A 118 1.78 -14.73 -18.74
C LEU A 118 0.39 -14.63 -19.38
N HIS A 119 -0.56 -13.93 -18.75
CA HIS A 119 -1.91 -13.74 -19.28
C HIS A 119 -1.92 -13.07 -20.68
N LYS A 120 -1.14 -11.99 -20.86
CA LYS A 120 -0.96 -11.31 -22.15
C LYS A 120 -0.35 -12.22 -23.22
N SER A 121 0.60 -13.07 -22.84
CA SER A 121 1.28 -13.97 -23.77
C SER A 121 0.40 -15.08 -24.35
N VAL A 122 -0.72 -15.41 -23.68
CA VAL A 122 -1.62 -16.51 -24.06
C VAL A 122 -2.97 -16.07 -24.61
N ASN A 123 -3.40 -14.83 -24.34
CA ASN A 123 -4.72 -14.31 -24.74
C ASN A 123 -5.89 -15.26 -24.38
N GLY A 124 -5.78 -15.94 -23.24
CA GLY A 124 -6.73 -16.95 -22.73
C GLY A 124 -6.37 -18.42 -22.98
N ASP A 125 -5.44 -18.75 -23.88
CA ASP A 125 -5.02 -20.15 -24.15
C ASP A 125 -4.01 -20.68 -23.11
N TRP A 126 -4.49 -20.85 -21.88
CA TRP A 126 -3.70 -21.40 -20.78
C TRP A 126 -3.32 -22.88 -21.00
N ASP A 127 -4.16 -23.66 -21.69
CA ASP A 127 -3.86 -25.05 -22.05
C ASP A 127 -2.68 -25.16 -23.02
N GLY A 128 -2.60 -24.25 -24.00
CA GLY A 128 -1.45 -24.11 -24.90
C GLY A 128 -0.17 -23.75 -24.14
N LEU A 129 -0.25 -22.87 -23.15
CA LEU A 129 0.88 -22.50 -22.29
C LEU A 129 1.39 -23.67 -21.45
N ALA A 130 0.49 -24.41 -20.79
CA ALA A 130 0.88 -25.56 -19.99
C ALA A 130 1.56 -26.65 -20.85
N LYS A 131 1.05 -26.91 -22.05
CA LYS A 131 1.70 -27.82 -23.03
C LYS A 131 3.09 -27.32 -23.42
N LYS A 132 3.26 -26.02 -23.68
CA LYS A 132 4.56 -25.39 -23.99
C LYS A 132 5.55 -25.49 -22.82
N ALA A 133 5.07 -25.33 -21.58
CA ALA A 133 5.86 -25.37 -20.36
C ALA A 133 6.16 -26.81 -19.86
N GLY A 134 5.47 -27.83 -20.38
CA GLY A 134 5.54 -29.19 -19.83
C GLY A 134 4.87 -29.32 -18.45
N VAL A 135 3.83 -28.52 -18.20
CA VAL A 135 3.07 -28.46 -16.94
C VAL A 135 1.76 -29.24 -17.08
N GLU A 136 1.37 -29.96 -16.02
CA GLU A 136 0.09 -30.68 -15.97
C GLU A 136 -1.09 -29.72 -15.76
N GLY A 137 -2.27 -30.05 -16.30
CA GLY A 137 -3.47 -29.19 -16.18
C GLY A 137 -3.94 -28.96 -14.74
N SER A 138 -3.68 -29.93 -13.85
CA SER A 138 -3.88 -29.83 -12.40
C SER A 138 -3.00 -28.75 -11.77
N GLU A 139 -1.69 -28.78 -12.05
CA GLU A 139 -0.72 -27.80 -11.59
C GLU A 139 -0.99 -26.39 -12.15
N LEU A 140 -1.39 -26.30 -13.42
CA LEU A 140 -1.87 -25.04 -14.02
C LEU A 140 -3.09 -24.49 -13.28
N ALA A 141 -4.09 -25.33 -12.96
CA ALA A 141 -5.27 -24.89 -12.25
C ALA A 141 -4.91 -24.30 -10.87
N LEU A 142 -4.04 -24.97 -10.12
CA LEU A 142 -3.55 -24.47 -8.81
C LEU A 142 -2.79 -23.13 -8.92
N PHE A 143 -2.06 -22.90 -10.02
CA PHE A 143 -1.45 -21.60 -10.31
C PHE A 143 -2.50 -20.51 -10.62
N LEU A 144 -3.52 -20.84 -11.43
CA LEU A 144 -4.59 -19.89 -11.78
C LEU A 144 -5.49 -19.56 -10.58
N GLU A 145 -5.72 -20.50 -9.66
CA GLU A 145 -6.39 -20.26 -8.37
C GLU A 145 -5.60 -19.26 -7.51
N TYR A 146 -4.28 -19.45 -7.38
CA TYR A 146 -3.40 -18.50 -6.71
C TYR A 146 -3.43 -17.12 -7.40
N ALA A 147 -3.32 -17.07 -8.73
CA ALA A 147 -3.34 -15.82 -9.49
C ALA A 147 -4.67 -15.06 -9.32
N ALA A 148 -5.80 -15.77 -9.28
CA ALA A 148 -7.11 -15.17 -9.00
C ALA A 148 -7.19 -14.56 -7.59
N MET A 149 -6.63 -15.23 -6.57
CA MET A 149 -6.54 -14.67 -5.21
C MET A 149 -5.59 -13.48 -5.15
N PHE A 150 -4.42 -13.57 -5.78
CA PHE A 150 -3.43 -12.50 -5.83
C PHE A 150 -4.02 -11.22 -6.45
N LEU A 151 -4.69 -11.35 -7.59
CA LEU A 151 -5.37 -10.25 -8.25
C LEU A 151 -6.61 -9.77 -7.47
N GLY A 152 -7.25 -10.64 -6.68
CA GLY A 152 -8.37 -10.26 -5.80
C GLY A 152 -7.95 -9.48 -4.54
N ASN A 153 -6.76 -9.74 -4.00
CA ASN A 153 -6.23 -9.09 -2.78
C ASN A 153 -5.24 -7.95 -3.09
N MET A 154 -4.92 -7.71 -4.36
CA MET A 154 -3.85 -6.79 -4.80
C MET A 154 -2.50 -7.08 -4.13
N GLY A 155 -2.14 -8.36 -4.07
CA GLY A 155 -0.87 -8.84 -3.53
C GLY A 155 -0.97 -10.21 -2.86
N ASN A 156 0.13 -10.68 -2.24
CA ASN A 156 0.26 -12.04 -1.71
C ASN A 156 -0.12 -12.22 -0.21
N TYR A 157 -0.75 -11.22 0.42
CA TYR A 157 -1.31 -11.31 1.77
C TYR A 157 -2.82 -11.04 1.74
N LYS A 158 -3.61 -11.89 2.44
CA LYS A 158 -5.07 -11.79 2.46
C LYS A 158 -5.50 -10.44 3.05
N SER A 159 -6.31 -9.67 2.31
CA SER A 159 -6.87 -8.40 2.79
C SER A 159 -7.80 -8.58 4.00
N PHE A 160 -8.29 -9.80 4.23
CA PHE A 160 -9.00 -10.18 5.44
C PHE A 160 -8.15 -11.18 6.24
N GLY A 161 -7.44 -10.67 7.25
CA GLY A 161 -6.62 -11.45 8.18
C GLY A 161 -5.10 -11.29 8.03
N ASP A 162 -4.63 -10.52 7.04
CA ASP A 162 -3.24 -10.07 6.86
C ASP A 162 -2.16 -11.17 6.98
N ALA A 163 -2.55 -12.38 6.57
CA ALA A 163 -1.68 -13.54 6.45
C ALA A 163 -1.30 -13.76 4.99
N LYS A 164 -0.03 -14.09 4.75
CA LYS A 164 0.49 -14.47 3.45
C LYS A 164 -0.23 -15.71 2.93
N PHE A 165 -0.42 -15.81 1.62
CA PHE A 165 -0.85 -17.05 0.97
C PHE A 165 0.09 -17.45 -0.17
N ILE A 166 0.27 -18.76 -0.30
CA ILE A 166 1.27 -19.43 -1.14
C ILE A 166 0.55 -20.30 -2.19
N PRO A 167 1.05 -20.39 -3.44
CA PRO A 167 0.46 -21.28 -4.43
C PRO A 167 0.48 -22.74 -3.98
N ARG A 168 -0.55 -23.50 -4.36
CA ARG A 168 -0.58 -24.96 -4.14
C ARG A 168 0.19 -25.74 -5.19
N CYS A 169 0.40 -25.16 -6.37
CA CYS A 169 1.26 -25.75 -7.40
C CYS A 169 2.72 -25.78 -6.92
N SER A 170 3.52 -26.67 -7.48
CA SER A 170 4.95 -26.71 -7.21
C SER A 170 5.67 -25.45 -7.69
N GLU A 171 6.77 -25.10 -7.03
CA GLU A 171 7.67 -24.03 -7.48
C GLU A 171 8.19 -24.27 -8.90
N LYS A 172 8.47 -25.55 -9.23
CA LYS A 172 8.82 -25.99 -10.58
C LYS A 172 7.77 -25.59 -11.63
N THR A 173 6.48 -25.65 -11.30
CA THR A 173 5.40 -25.23 -12.21
C THR A 173 5.49 -23.74 -12.51
N VAL A 174 5.63 -22.89 -11.48
CA VAL A 174 5.72 -21.43 -11.69
C VAL A 174 6.98 -21.08 -12.47
N ALA A 175 8.12 -21.70 -12.16
CA ALA A 175 9.36 -21.54 -12.91
C ALA A 175 9.22 -21.97 -14.39
N ALA A 176 8.57 -23.11 -14.65
CA ALA A 176 8.35 -23.61 -16.00
C ALA A 176 7.40 -22.72 -16.83
N LEU A 177 6.35 -22.17 -16.20
CA LEU A 177 5.47 -21.19 -16.83
C LEU A 177 6.23 -19.88 -17.13
N ALA A 178 7.00 -19.35 -16.17
CA ALA A 178 7.79 -18.14 -16.34
C ALA A 178 8.81 -18.28 -17.48
N ALA A 179 9.52 -19.41 -17.56
CA ALA A 179 10.52 -19.71 -18.59
C ALA A 179 9.96 -19.73 -20.04
N THR A 180 8.63 -19.70 -20.22
CA THR A 180 8.03 -19.59 -21.56
C THR A 180 8.19 -18.22 -22.21
N SER A 181 8.55 -17.18 -21.45
CA SER A 181 8.80 -15.80 -21.93
C SER A 181 9.96 -15.17 -21.16
N PRO A 182 10.98 -14.58 -21.83
CA PRO A 182 12.08 -13.90 -21.13
C PRO A 182 11.62 -12.76 -20.21
N GLU A 183 10.53 -12.09 -20.56
CA GLU A 183 9.92 -11.02 -19.75
C GLU A 183 9.31 -11.62 -18.46
N ALA A 184 8.51 -12.69 -18.58
CA ALA A 184 7.92 -13.38 -17.42
C ALA A 184 9.00 -14.01 -16.52
N GLN A 185 10.04 -14.59 -17.10
CA GLN A 185 11.21 -15.10 -16.39
C GLN A 185 11.87 -14.01 -15.53
N SER A 186 12.07 -12.81 -16.07
CA SER A 186 12.68 -11.70 -15.33
C SER A 186 11.86 -11.27 -14.11
N PHE A 187 10.53 -11.31 -14.19
CA PHE A 187 9.64 -11.00 -13.06
C PHE A 187 9.60 -12.12 -12.02
N TYR A 188 9.66 -13.39 -12.43
CA TYR A 188 9.81 -14.52 -11.51
C TYR A 188 11.15 -14.47 -10.74
N GLU A 189 12.25 -14.14 -11.44
CA GLU A 189 13.56 -13.92 -10.82
C GLU A 189 13.56 -12.72 -9.86
N ALA A 190 12.92 -11.61 -10.24
CA ALA A 190 12.76 -10.43 -9.38
C ALA A 190 11.91 -10.68 -8.12
N ALA A 191 11.01 -11.66 -8.15
CA ALA A 191 10.28 -12.10 -6.95
C ALA A 191 11.16 -12.90 -5.96
N GLY A 192 12.38 -13.30 -6.33
CA GLY A 192 13.40 -13.81 -5.41
C GLY A 192 12.99 -15.06 -4.60
N GLY A 193 12.09 -15.90 -5.11
CA GLY A 193 11.51 -17.05 -4.40
C GLY A 193 10.45 -16.69 -3.36
N ALA A 194 10.15 -15.41 -3.14
CA ALA A 194 9.19 -14.95 -2.13
C ALA A 194 7.74 -15.40 -2.39
N VAL A 195 7.42 -15.83 -3.62
CA VAL A 195 6.17 -16.56 -3.95
C VAL A 195 5.94 -17.76 -3.03
N PHE A 196 7.01 -18.47 -2.66
CA PHE A 196 6.96 -19.73 -1.92
C PHE A 196 7.59 -19.66 -0.53
N SER A 197 8.26 -18.55 -0.15
CA SER A 197 8.96 -18.48 1.14
C SER A 197 8.01 -18.57 2.35
N HIS A 198 8.32 -19.49 3.26
CA HIS A 198 7.58 -19.79 4.49
C HIS A 198 8.47 -20.26 5.66
N ASP A 199 9.79 -20.11 5.54
CA ASP A 199 10.77 -20.59 6.55
C ASP A 199 10.76 -19.77 7.85
N ASP A 200 10.23 -18.54 7.79
CA ASP A 200 10.00 -17.68 8.96
C ASP A 200 8.49 -17.45 9.17
N PRO A 201 7.86 -18.11 10.16
CA PRO A 201 6.46 -17.93 10.51
C PRO A 201 6.08 -16.49 10.91
N ALA A 202 7.01 -15.65 11.40
CA ALA A 202 6.69 -14.27 11.75
C ALA A 202 6.43 -13.43 10.49
N SER A 203 7.26 -13.62 9.44
CA SER A 203 7.14 -12.94 8.14
C SER A 203 5.84 -13.25 7.39
N MET A 204 5.16 -14.34 7.75
CA MET A 204 3.87 -14.76 7.17
C MET A 204 2.70 -13.86 7.56
N HIS A 205 2.91 -12.86 8.42
CA HIS A 205 1.91 -11.87 8.83
C HIS A 205 2.39 -10.44 8.57
N LEU A 206 1.46 -9.53 8.31
CA LEU A 206 1.77 -8.10 8.32
C LEU A 206 1.93 -7.60 9.76
N GLY A 207 2.91 -6.72 10.00
CA GLY A 207 3.24 -6.26 11.34
C GLY A 207 4.54 -5.44 11.40
N PHE A 208 5.04 -5.16 12.60
CA PHE A 208 6.33 -4.46 12.77
C PHE A 208 7.54 -5.34 12.41
N LEU A 209 8.51 -4.75 11.70
CA LEU A 209 9.74 -5.43 11.27
C LEU A 209 10.61 -5.92 12.45
N ASP A 210 10.62 -5.20 13.57
CA ASP A 210 11.36 -5.58 14.79
C ASP A 210 10.71 -6.73 15.59
N ALA A 211 9.49 -7.13 15.21
CA ALA A 211 8.83 -8.36 15.66
C ALA A 211 8.98 -9.53 14.65
N GLY A 212 9.72 -9.33 13.54
CA GLY A 212 9.90 -10.32 12.48
C GLY A 212 8.76 -10.39 11.45
N HIS A 213 7.78 -9.48 11.52
CA HIS A 213 6.67 -9.43 10.58
C HIS A 213 7.02 -8.69 9.28
N MET A 214 6.14 -8.74 8.29
CA MET A 214 6.28 -8.03 7.00
C MET A 214 5.56 -6.67 7.02
N THR A 215 6.15 -5.65 6.41
CA THR A 215 5.48 -4.39 6.07
C THR A 215 6.34 -3.58 5.10
N THR A 216 5.71 -2.82 4.19
CA THR A 216 6.39 -1.94 3.23
C THR A 216 5.99 -0.47 3.34
N TYR A 217 5.26 -0.10 4.40
CA TYR A 217 5.12 1.29 4.86
C TYR A 217 6.45 1.88 5.37
N TYR A 218 7.45 1.03 5.61
CA TYR A 218 8.79 1.38 6.08
C TYR A 218 9.88 0.94 5.07
N PRO A 219 9.88 1.48 3.82
CA PRO A 219 10.80 1.04 2.77
C PRO A 219 12.27 1.35 3.12
N ASP A 220 13.18 0.55 2.58
CA ASP A 220 14.65 0.68 2.75
C ASP A 220 15.15 0.74 4.22
N SER A 221 14.31 0.38 5.19
CA SER A 221 14.50 0.71 6.61
C SER A 221 14.99 -0.46 7.45
N ASN A 222 16.10 -1.08 7.04
CA ASN A 222 16.64 -2.23 7.76
C ASN A 222 16.94 -1.88 9.24
N GLY A 223 16.31 -2.60 10.18
CA GLY A 223 16.45 -2.37 11.61
C GLY A 223 15.80 -1.07 12.12
N ILE A 224 14.74 -0.58 11.47
CA ILE A 224 13.81 0.38 12.10
C ILE A 224 13.01 -0.30 13.21
N THR A 225 12.83 0.38 14.34
CA THR A 225 12.06 -0.15 15.47
C THR A 225 10.69 0.50 15.57
N LYS A 226 9.75 -0.20 16.22
CA LYS A 226 8.45 0.35 16.60
C LYS A 226 8.59 1.66 17.40
N SER A 227 9.56 1.74 18.30
CA SER A 227 9.80 2.95 19.12
C SER A 227 10.30 4.15 18.31
N GLU A 228 11.06 3.93 17.23
CA GLU A 228 11.44 4.99 16.29
C GLU A 228 10.24 5.46 15.47
N ILE A 229 9.41 4.52 15.01
CA ILE A 229 8.17 4.80 14.27
C ILE A 229 7.21 5.64 15.12
N GLU A 230 6.97 5.23 16.38
CA GLU A 230 6.14 5.98 17.33
C GLU A 230 6.68 7.39 17.60
N ALA A 231 8.01 7.54 17.71
CA ALA A 231 8.63 8.84 17.93
C ALA A 231 8.54 9.77 16.70
N VAL A 232 8.64 9.23 15.47
CA VAL A 232 8.40 10.02 14.24
C VAL A 232 6.93 10.42 14.15
N SER A 233 5.99 9.52 14.45
CA SER A 233 4.56 9.84 14.48
C SER A 233 4.24 10.96 15.48
N ALA A 234 4.84 10.96 16.67
CA ALA A 234 4.69 12.03 17.65
C ALA A 234 5.24 13.38 17.15
N TRP A 235 6.37 13.38 16.42
CA TRP A 235 6.90 14.58 15.77
C TRP A 235 5.97 15.10 14.66
N MET A 236 5.37 14.20 13.87
CA MET A 236 4.38 14.57 12.85
C MET A 236 3.15 15.23 13.48
N GLU A 237 2.65 14.71 14.62
CA GLU A 237 1.56 15.32 15.38
C GLU A 237 1.91 16.74 15.87
N GLU A 238 3.12 16.95 16.42
CA GLU A 238 3.59 18.28 16.85
C GLU A 238 3.60 19.27 15.69
N LYS A 239 4.12 18.86 14.52
CA LYS A 239 4.13 19.65 13.29
C LYS A 239 2.75 19.80 12.64
N ARG A 240 1.75 19.03 13.08
CA ARG A 240 0.43 18.87 12.46
C ARG A 240 0.51 18.35 11.01
N LEU A 241 1.55 17.58 10.70
CA LEU A 241 1.67 16.85 9.44
C LEU A 241 0.81 15.59 9.53
N LEU A 242 -0.16 15.48 8.64
CA LEU A 242 -1.05 14.32 8.55
C LEU A 242 -0.29 13.12 7.93
N PRO A 243 -0.40 11.91 8.51
CA PRO A 243 0.42 10.75 8.09
C PRO A 243 -0.15 9.90 6.96
N GLU A 244 -1.42 10.07 6.58
CA GLU A 244 -2.17 9.08 5.80
C GLU A 244 -1.57 8.78 4.42
N ASN A 245 -1.01 9.78 3.73
CA ASN A 245 -0.37 9.63 2.41
C ASN A 245 1.16 9.46 2.47
N THR A 246 1.70 8.97 3.59
CA THR A 246 3.14 8.89 3.82
C THR A 246 3.68 7.46 3.95
N ARG A 247 4.96 7.28 3.63
CA ARG A 247 5.79 6.15 4.07
C ARG A 247 7.02 6.68 4.82
N LEU A 248 7.68 5.85 5.62
CA LEU A 248 8.78 6.28 6.48
C LEU A 248 10.06 5.49 6.21
N ARG A 249 11.09 6.16 5.70
CA ARG A 249 12.41 5.56 5.49
C ARG A 249 13.39 5.96 6.59
N LYS A 250 14.02 4.99 7.25
CA LYS A 250 15.15 5.21 8.16
C LYS A 250 16.42 5.48 7.36
N THR A 251 17.19 6.48 7.77
CA THR A 251 18.49 6.85 7.17
C THR A 251 19.61 6.72 8.21
N ALA A 252 20.86 7.00 7.84
CA ALA A 252 21.99 6.96 8.78
C ALA A 252 21.83 8.01 9.91
N ASP A 253 21.38 9.21 9.55
CA ASP A 253 21.35 10.39 10.42
C ASP A 253 19.93 10.73 10.93
N GLY A 254 18.92 9.98 10.51
CA GLY A 254 17.53 10.14 10.96
C GLY A 254 16.52 9.44 10.05
N PHE A 255 15.57 10.20 9.49
CA PHE A 255 14.40 9.66 8.81
C PHE A 255 13.94 10.53 7.64
N ASP A 256 13.47 9.90 6.56
CA ASP A 256 12.73 10.55 5.49
C ASP A 256 11.25 10.17 5.61
N ILE A 257 10.37 11.17 5.67
CA ILE A 257 8.94 11.01 5.46
C ILE A 257 8.70 11.17 3.96
N LEU A 258 8.40 10.06 3.30
CA LEU A 258 8.09 9.99 1.87
C LEU A 258 6.62 10.40 1.69
N ILE A 259 6.36 11.45 0.91
CA ILE A 259 5.02 12.01 0.70
C ILE A 259 4.52 11.64 -0.70
N ALA A 260 3.41 10.90 -0.77
CA ALA A 260 2.81 10.49 -2.03
C ALA A 260 2.30 11.70 -2.82
N SER A 261 2.93 11.98 -3.97
CA SER A 261 2.71 13.21 -4.73
C SER A 261 3.23 13.11 -6.17
N ALA A 262 2.56 13.77 -7.12
CA ALA A 262 2.96 13.79 -8.53
C ALA A 262 4.23 14.64 -8.78
N VAL A 263 4.45 15.66 -7.96
CA VAL A 263 5.67 16.49 -7.94
C VAL A 263 6.76 15.83 -7.10
N THR A 264 8.02 15.95 -7.52
CA THR A 264 9.19 15.38 -6.82
C THR A 264 9.96 16.39 -5.97
N SER A 265 9.34 17.56 -5.71
CA SER A 265 9.90 18.66 -4.93
C SER A 265 8.76 19.42 -4.27
N ILE A 266 9.05 20.10 -3.16
CA ILE A 266 8.07 20.93 -2.46
C ILE A 266 7.39 21.95 -3.41
N PRO A 267 6.07 22.18 -3.32
CA PRO A 267 5.38 23.23 -4.07
C PRO A 267 5.92 24.63 -3.79
N ALA A 268 5.74 25.56 -4.73
CA ALA A 268 6.26 26.93 -4.61
C ALA A 268 5.60 27.74 -3.47
N GLU A 269 4.35 27.42 -3.16
CA GLU A 269 3.60 27.91 -2.01
C GLU A 269 4.04 27.30 -0.67
N GLY A 270 4.69 26.13 -0.69
CA GLY A 270 5.00 25.28 0.46
C GLY A 270 4.12 24.03 0.52
N GLY A 271 4.47 23.11 1.41
CA GLY A 271 3.63 21.98 1.80
C GLY A 271 2.79 22.29 3.05
N ASP A 272 2.15 21.26 3.61
CA ASP A 272 1.23 21.38 4.76
C ASP A 272 1.90 21.92 6.03
N VAL A 273 3.24 21.82 6.15
CA VAL A 273 4.05 22.40 7.25
C VAL A 273 4.90 23.60 6.85
N GLY A 274 4.58 24.26 5.73
CA GLY A 274 5.29 25.43 5.22
C GLY A 274 6.38 25.07 4.20
N LYS A 275 7.46 25.86 4.13
CA LYS A 275 8.50 25.77 3.09
C LYS A 275 9.76 24.99 3.48
N GLU A 276 9.87 24.60 4.74
CA GLU A 276 10.99 23.81 5.26
C GLU A 276 10.74 22.32 5.00
N THR A 277 11.77 21.61 4.53
CA THR A 277 11.70 20.16 4.22
C THR A 277 12.74 19.35 4.98
N VAL A 278 13.56 19.96 5.84
CA VAL A 278 14.61 19.29 6.60
C VAL A 278 14.63 19.92 7.98
N PHE A 279 14.44 19.10 9.01
CA PHE A 279 14.30 19.53 10.40
C PHE A 279 15.29 18.78 11.28
N THR A 280 16.05 19.48 12.10
CA THR A 280 16.77 18.85 13.22
C THR A 280 15.80 18.73 14.39
N VAL A 281 15.80 17.58 15.08
CA VAL A 281 14.96 17.39 16.28
C VAL A 281 15.75 17.78 17.52
N ASP A 282 15.27 18.81 18.23
CA ASP A 282 16.01 19.44 19.33
C ASP A 282 15.85 18.75 20.69
N SER A 283 14.94 17.77 20.84
CA SER A 283 14.73 17.05 22.10
C SER A 283 13.96 15.74 21.93
N GLY A 284 13.96 14.90 22.97
CA GLY A 284 13.17 13.68 23.02
C GLY A 284 13.85 12.45 22.39
N PRO A 285 13.12 11.37 22.06
CA PRO A 285 13.71 10.12 21.58
C PRO A 285 14.51 10.24 20.27
N LEU A 286 14.27 11.31 19.50
CA LEU A 286 14.94 11.61 18.23
C LEU A 286 15.95 12.77 18.34
N GLU A 287 16.33 13.21 19.55
CA GLU A 287 17.25 14.34 19.75
C GLU A 287 18.54 14.21 18.90
N GLY A 288 18.84 15.26 18.14
CA GLY A 288 19.98 15.31 17.21
C GLY A 288 19.79 14.54 15.90
N LYS A 289 18.63 13.92 15.65
CA LYS A 289 18.28 13.31 14.35
C LYS A 289 17.71 14.32 13.38
N THR A 290 17.88 14.05 12.10
CA THR A 290 17.27 14.82 11.01
C THR A 290 15.99 14.14 10.52
N ILE A 291 14.91 14.90 10.35
CA ILE A 291 13.70 14.46 9.65
C ILE A 291 13.56 15.25 8.36
N SER A 292 13.51 14.55 7.22
CA SER A 292 13.35 15.12 5.89
C SER A 292 11.95 14.84 5.33
N LEU A 293 11.37 15.79 4.61
CA LEU A 293 10.14 15.61 3.84
C LEU A 293 10.51 15.42 2.36
N VAL A 294 10.27 14.22 1.84
CA VAL A 294 10.67 13.82 0.49
C VAL A 294 9.42 13.63 -0.36
N TYR A 295 9.21 14.55 -1.30
CA TYR A 295 8.09 14.51 -2.25
C TYR A 295 8.39 13.56 -3.42
N GLY A 296 7.35 13.12 -4.10
CA GLY A 296 7.45 12.24 -5.26
C GLY A 296 7.33 10.75 -4.96
N ASP A 297 6.85 10.35 -3.78
CA ASP A 297 6.51 8.93 -3.60
C ASP A 297 5.36 8.56 -4.54
N HIS A 298 5.50 7.44 -5.23
CA HIS A 298 4.58 6.97 -6.29
C HIS A 298 4.31 8.02 -7.41
N ALA A 299 5.28 8.89 -7.74
CA ALA A 299 5.03 10.05 -8.59
C ALA A 299 4.44 9.75 -9.99
N ASP A 300 4.75 8.61 -10.61
CA ASP A 300 4.17 8.23 -11.90
C ASP A 300 2.69 7.84 -11.78
N GLU A 301 2.34 7.04 -10.76
CA GLU A 301 0.94 6.75 -10.45
C GLU A 301 0.19 8.03 -10.08
N MET A 302 0.76 8.87 -9.21
CA MET A 302 0.13 10.11 -8.75
C MET A 302 -0.08 11.13 -9.89
N ARG A 303 0.81 11.18 -10.88
CA ARG A 303 0.60 11.93 -12.14
C ARG A 303 -0.62 11.40 -12.93
N ASN A 304 -0.71 10.08 -13.11
CA ASN A 304 -1.80 9.44 -13.85
C ASN A 304 -3.14 9.59 -13.12
N ILE A 305 -3.16 9.39 -11.80
CA ILE A 305 -4.30 9.63 -10.91
C ILE A 305 -4.79 11.08 -11.06
N THR A 306 -3.90 12.06 -10.85
CA THR A 306 -4.20 13.50 -11.00
C THR A 306 -4.79 13.83 -12.37
N ALA A 307 -4.24 13.27 -13.45
CA ALA A 307 -4.75 13.50 -14.81
C ALA A 307 -6.20 12.99 -15.00
N ASN A 308 -6.50 11.77 -14.52
CA ASN A 308 -7.85 11.21 -14.61
C ASN A 308 -8.84 11.95 -13.69
N ILE A 309 -8.43 12.34 -12.48
CA ILE A 309 -9.28 13.13 -11.57
C ILE A 309 -9.59 14.52 -12.14
N LYS A 310 -8.65 15.18 -12.83
CA LYS A 310 -8.93 16.41 -13.59
C LYS A 310 -9.95 16.20 -14.71
N GLN A 311 -10.04 15.00 -15.31
CA GLN A 311 -11.11 14.66 -16.26
C GLN A 311 -12.44 14.35 -15.55
N ALA A 312 -12.43 13.71 -14.37
CA ALA A 312 -13.64 13.55 -13.56
C ALA A 312 -14.24 14.92 -13.18
N ALA A 313 -13.42 15.89 -12.77
CA ALA A 313 -13.87 17.27 -12.53
C ALA A 313 -14.53 17.93 -13.76
N ALA A 314 -14.08 17.59 -14.98
CA ALA A 314 -14.64 18.11 -16.23
C ALA A 314 -15.97 17.46 -16.65
N HIS A 315 -16.34 16.33 -16.05
CA HIS A 315 -17.59 15.61 -16.30
C HIS A 315 -18.55 15.58 -15.09
N ALA A 316 -18.21 16.27 -14.01
CA ALA A 316 -19.04 16.43 -12.81
C ALA A 316 -20.44 16.98 -13.11
N ASP A 317 -21.46 16.45 -12.45
CA ASP A 317 -22.87 16.90 -12.61
C ASP A 317 -23.14 18.23 -11.89
N ASN A 318 -22.32 18.60 -10.90
CA ASN A 318 -22.50 19.81 -10.10
C ASN A 318 -21.18 20.38 -9.54
N ASP A 319 -21.25 21.60 -8.98
CA ASP A 319 -20.08 22.31 -8.44
C ASP A 319 -19.46 21.64 -7.21
N ASN A 320 -20.20 20.88 -6.39
CA ASN A 320 -19.59 20.14 -5.28
C ASN A 320 -18.69 19.03 -5.84
N GLN A 321 -19.17 18.22 -6.78
CA GLN A 321 -18.37 17.18 -7.43
C GLN A 321 -17.16 17.76 -8.15
N LYS A 322 -17.34 18.85 -8.90
CA LYS A 322 -16.25 19.53 -9.59
C LYS A 322 -15.17 20.02 -8.63
N ASN A 323 -15.56 20.73 -7.56
CA ASN A 323 -14.60 21.26 -6.59
C ASN A 323 -13.96 20.16 -5.74
N MET A 324 -14.70 19.09 -5.42
CA MET A 324 -14.19 17.87 -4.80
C MET A 324 -13.04 17.28 -5.64
N HIS A 325 -13.26 17.04 -6.95
CA HIS A 325 -12.23 16.50 -7.83
C HIS A 325 -11.07 17.47 -8.09
N LEU A 326 -11.31 18.79 -8.13
CA LEU A 326 -10.20 19.76 -8.21
C LEU A 326 -9.35 19.75 -6.92
N ALA A 327 -9.95 19.55 -5.75
CA ALA A 327 -9.24 19.43 -4.48
C ALA A 327 -8.50 18.08 -4.35
N TYR A 328 -9.10 16.96 -4.80
CA TYR A 328 -8.40 15.68 -4.96
C TYR A 328 -7.20 15.83 -5.90
N ALA A 329 -7.39 16.43 -7.08
CA ALA A 329 -6.32 16.65 -8.03
C ALA A 329 -5.17 17.49 -7.43
N LYS A 330 -5.47 18.54 -6.67
CA LYS A 330 -4.44 19.31 -5.94
C LYS A 330 -3.73 18.43 -4.92
N SER A 331 -4.47 17.68 -4.11
CA SER A 331 -3.90 16.76 -3.11
C SER A 331 -2.93 15.75 -3.73
N PHE A 332 -3.35 15.08 -4.80
CA PHE A 332 -2.54 14.08 -5.49
C PHE A 332 -1.37 14.69 -6.28
N GLU A 333 -1.52 15.93 -6.75
CA GLU A 333 -0.44 16.66 -7.42
C GLU A 333 0.66 17.08 -6.43
N THR A 334 0.27 17.68 -5.30
CA THR A 334 1.20 18.35 -4.36
C THR A 334 1.53 17.55 -3.10
N GLY A 335 0.82 16.46 -2.81
CA GLY A 335 0.94 15.69 -1.55
C GLY A 335 0.23 16.31 -0.35
N SER A 336 -0.67 17.28 -0.54
CA SER A 336 -1.34 18.00 0.56
C SER A 336 -2.57 17.25 1.06
N LEU A 337 -2.58 16.88 2.34
CA LEU A 337 -3.75 16.30 3.02
C LEU A 337 -4.72 17.36 3.55
N GLU A 338 -4.31 18.62 3.68
CA GLU A 338 -5.28 19.72 3.81
C GLU A 338 -6.13 19.89 2.53
N ALA A 339 -5.51 19.79 1.34
CA ALA A 339 -6.26 19.76 0.08
C ALA A 339 -7.17 18.52 -0.03
N PHE A 340 -6.75 17.37 0.52
CA PHE A 340 -7.61 16.19 0.64
C PHE A 340 -8.80 16.45 1.56
N LYS A 341 -8.58 17.05 2.74
CA LYS A 341 -9.68 17.41 3.65
C LYS A 341 -10.66 18.38 3.01
N ASP A 342 -10.20 19.28 2.14
CA ASP A 342 -11.09 20.16 1.38
C ASP A 342 -11.91 19.41 0.31
N SER A 343 -11.38 18.37 -0.35
CA SER A 343 -12.22 17.52 -1.22
C SER A 343 -13.33 16.84 -0.42
N GLN A 344 -13.01 16.32 0.77
CA GLN A 344 -13.99 15.74 1.69
C GLN A 344 -15.06 16.77 2.12
N ARG A 345 -14.71 18.05 2.30
CA ARG A 345 -15.69 19.13 2.60
C ARG A 345 -16.67 19.41 1.46
N PHE A 346 -16.29 19.14 0.22
CA PHE A 346 -17.21 19.20 -0.93
C PHE A 346 -18.01 17.91 -1.06
N TRP A 347 -17.36 16.76 -0.93
CA TRP A 347 -17.99 15.43 -0.97
C TRP A 347 -19.17 15.32 0.01
N ILE A 348 -18.98 15.66 1.29
CA ILE A 348 -20.06 15.58 2.29
C ILE A 348 -21.26 16.49 1.99
N LYS A 349 -21.16 17.45 1.05
CA LYS A 349 -22.25 18.33 0.62
C LYS A 349 -22.96 17.83 -0.64
N ASP A 350 -22.36 16.92 -1.40
CA ASP A 350 -23.00 16.31 -2.56
C ASP A 350 -24.02 15.25 -2.10
N LYS A 351 -25.29 15.64 -1.99
CA LYS A 351 -26.31 14.80 -1.34
C LYS A 351 -27.06 13.93 -2.33
N GLY A 352 -26.64 12.67 -2.37
CA GLY A 352 -27.31 11.61 -3.13
C GLY A 352 -27.12 11.72 -4.63
N PRO A 353 -25.87 11.80 -5.12
CA PRO A 353 -25.57 11.79 -6.55
C PRO A 353 -25.99 10.47 -7.22
N ASP A 354 -26.10 10.49 -8.55
CA ASP A 354 -26.32 9.27 -9.35
C ASP A 354 -25.04 8.42 -9.43
N VAL A 355 -23.87 9.04 -9.33
CA VAL A 355 -22.56 8.40 -9.18
C VAL A 355 -21.89 8.89 -7.91
N GLU A 356 -21.85 8.04 -6.89
CA GLU A 356 -21.18 8.26 -5.61
C GLU A 356 -19.74 7.72 -5.67
N CYS A 357 -18.78 8.43 -5.05
CA CYS A 357 -17.37 8.07 -5.09
C CYS A 357 -16.55 8.60 -3.90
N ASN A 358 -15.53 7.84 -3.49
CA ASN A 358 -14.41 8.33 -2.69
C ASN A 358 -13.10 7.75 -3.28
N ILE A 359 -11.97 8.42 -3.06
CA ILE A 359 -10.67 8.02 -3.60
C ILE A 359 -9.52 8.71 -2.85
N GLY A 360 -8.46 7.98 -2.49
CA GLY A 360 -7.29 8.51 -1.81
C GLY A 360 -6.57 7.48 -0.95
N PHE A 361 -5.77 7.95 0.00
CA PHE A 361 -5.22 7.15 1.09
C PHE A 361 -6.21 7.24 2.26
N ILE A 362 -7.00 6.18 2.49
CA ILE A 362 -8.22 6.28 3.33
C ILE A 362 -8.08 5.48 4.62
N GLU A 363 -8.00 4.15 4.51
CA GLU A 363 -8.16 3.25 5.65
C GLU A 363 -6.78 2.82 6.19
N THR A 364 -6.56 2.94 7.50
CA THR A 364 -5.23 2.75 8.11
C THR A 364 -4.97 1.35 8.66
N TYR A 365 -5.81 0.37 8.30
CA TYR A 365 -5.81 -0.97 8.92
C TYR A 365 -4.49 -1.76 8.77
N ARG A 366 -3.74 -1.55 7.68
CA ARG A 366 -2.60 -2.40 7.29
C ARG A 366 -1.23 -1.79 7.60
N ASP A 367 -1.18 -0.53 8.00
CA ASP A 367 0.01 0.01 8.67
C ASP A 367 0.04 -0.55 10.10
N PRO A 368 1.10 -1.25 10.53
CA PRO A 368 1.19 -1.74 11.91
C PRO A 368 1.17 -0.63 12.97
N ALA A 369 1.48 0.62 12.61
CA ALA A 369 1.29 1.79 13.48
C ALA A 369 -0.13 2.38 13.45
N GLY A 370 -0.98 1.95 12.50
CA GLY A 370 -2.38 2.35 12.37
C GLY A 370 -2.62 3.80 11.90
N VAL A 371 -1.62 4.44 11.29
CA VAL A 371 -1.68 5.88 10.93
C VAL A 371 -1.51 6.18 9.44
N ARG A 372 -0.86 5.31 8.66
CA ARG A 372 -0.76 5.46 7.19
C ARG A 372 -1.92 4.75 6.51
N GLY A 373 -2.52 5.39 5.50
CA GLY A 373 -3.66 4.86 4.77
C GLY A 373 -3.24 3.98 3.61
N GLU A 374 -3.97 2.89 3.36
CA GLU A 374 -3.89 2.15 2.10
C GLU A 374 -4.56 2.98 0.99
N TRP A 375 -4.03 2.91 -0.24
CA TRP A 375 -4.68 3.53 -1.40
C TRP A 375 -5.95 2.78 -1.79
N GLU A 376 -7.06 3.48 -1.87
CA GLU A 376 -8.32 2.95 -2.40
C GLU A 376 -9.07 3.98 -3.26
N GLY A 377 -10.05 3.48 -4.01
CA GLY A 377 -11.02 4.34 -4.67
C GLY A 377 -12.16 3.56 -5.32
N PHE A 378 -13.35 4.14 -5.32
CA PHE A 378 -14.53 3.53 -5.95
C PHE A 378 -15.38 4.56 -6.69
N ALA A 379 -16.12 4.07 -7.68
CA ALA A 379 -17.28 4.75 -8.26
C ALA A 379 -18.46 3.78 -8.17
N SER A 380 -19.60 4.27 -7.71
CA SER A 380 -20.80 3.46 -7.53
C SER A 380 -22.03 4.18 -8.05
N SER A 381 -22.77 3.53 -8.94
CA SER A 381 -24.06 4.05 -9.39
C SER A 381 -25.10 3.88 -8.28
N ARG A 382 -25.90 4.91 -8.03
CA ARG A 382 -27.03 4.83 -7.10
C ARG A 382 -27.97 3.69 -7.48
N TYR A 383 -28.35 2.86 -6.51
CA TYR A 383 -29.44 1.92 -6.73
C TYR A 383 -30.72 2.70 -6.98
N ALA A 384 -31.29 2.54 -8.18
CA ALA A 384 -32.62 3.03 -8.51
C ALA A 384 -33.66 2.28 -7.67
N ARG A 385 -33.88 2.76 -6.43
CA ARG A 385 -35.10 2.43 -5.70
C ARG A 385 -36.24 2.93 -6.56
N SER A 386 -37.10 2.01 -6.99
CA SER A 386 -38.49 2.37 -7.26
C SER A 386 -38.99 3.17 -6.05
N SER A 387 -39.47 4.39 -6.29
CA SER A 387 -39.99 5.28 -5.25
C SER A 387 -41.33 4.77 -4.72
N ALA A 388 -41.28 3.65 -4.00
CA ALA A 388 -42.40 2.93 -3.40
C ALA A 388 -41.90 2.06 -2.23
N GLY A 389 -42.44 2.29 -1.02
CA GLY A 389 -42.09 1.60 0.22
C GLY A 389 -41.10 2.39 1.08
N VAL A 390 -41.48 2.90 2.27
CA VAL A 390 -42.75 2.80 3.02
C VAL A 390 -43.07 4.18 3.61
#